data_AF-A0A1J3EUD6-F1
#
_entry.id   AF-A0A1J3EUD6-F1
#
_cell.length_a   1.000
_cell.length_b   1.000
_cell.length_c   1.000
_cell.angle_alpha   90.00
_cell.angle_beta   90.00
_cell.angle_gamma   90.00
#
_symmetry.space_group_name_H-M   'P 1'
#
loop_
_entity.id
_entity.type
_entity.pdbx_description
1 polymer ?
#
loop_
_entity_poly.entity_id
_entity_poly.type
_entity_poly.pdbx_seq_one_letter_code
_entity_poly.pdbx_strand_id
1 'polypeptide(L)'
;MNRRNRGFSSSSSSSSSASDASRVSKTYGSYQTSDNSIDVTRTGSGGDSFRRRSDVPRKRNNNKDVADNEDGDPADVSFIVGTCSSMCPDRERVTRERLRDLSVLERLYGNPTKSSTDLAVKKFCRTLSAADVQASDIRPLPVLEETLRYLLCLLDSSEHPFEVVHDFIFDRTRSIRQDLSIQNLADERVIHLYEEIVKFHVISRQRLQSCSGTSISSMHHLNMEQLAKTLTSLYNIYDANRKPDYIYENEAEFRSLYVLLHLNPSSGVMVVSFFLFPLSFSFICYHLTVLSLI
;
A
#
# COMPACT_ATOMS: atom_id res chain seq x y z
N MET A 1 -41.96 -61.49 43.95
CA MET A 1 -42.47 -60.36 44.76
C MET A 1 -41.30 -59.47 45.16
N ASN A 2 -41.41 -58.16 44.89
CA ASN A 2 -40.77 -57.02 45.59
C ASN A 2 -39.23 -56.98 45.73
N ARG A 3 -38.54 -55.85 45.70
CA ARG A 3 -38.81 -54.44 45.33
C ARG A 3 -37.44 -53.73 45.38
N ARG A 4 -37.27 -52.78 44.46
CA ARG A 4 -36.33 -51.63 44.53
C ARG A 4 -36.27 -50.98 45.91
N ASN A 5 -35.10 -50.44 46.28
CA ASN A 5 -34.84 -49.08 46.82
C ASN A 5 -33.41 -49.05 47.42
N ARG A 6 -32.59 -48.00 47.42
CA ARG A 6 -32.81 -46.54 47.46
C ARG A 6 -31.64 -45.81 46.78
N GLY A 7 -31.92 -44.65 46.19
CA GLY A 7 -30.91 -43.64 45.93
C GLY A 7 -30.59 -42.80 47.16
N PHE A 8 -29.52 -42.01 47.09
CA PHE A 8 -29.41 -40.71 47.74
C PHE A 8 -28.44 -39.82 46.94
N SER A 9 -28.82 -38.56 46.85
CA SER A 9 -28.24 -37.45 46.10
C SER A 9 -27.97 -36.30 47.06
N SER A 10 -26.80 -35.62 46.92
CA SER A 10 -26.50 -34.21 47.25
C SER A 10 -24.97 -34.04 47.44
N SER A 11 -24.23 -33.37 46.54
CA SER A 11 -23.98 -31.92 46.37
C SER A 11 -23.01 -31.31 47.39
N SER A 12 -21.82 -30.85 46.95
CA SER A 12 -21.35 -29.44 47.03
C SER A 12 -19.84 -29.27 46.74
N SER A 13 -19.51 -28.20 46.00
CA SER A 13 -18.30 -27.30 46.05
C SER A 13 -16.88 -27.90 46.09
N SER A 14 -15.81 -27.38 45.48
CA SER A 14 -15.46 -26.11 44.83
C SER A 14 -13.98 -26.20 44.36
N SER A 15 -13.57 -25.36 43.40
CA SER A 15 -12.18 -24.86 43.13
C SER A 15 -11.07 -25.90 42.87
N SER A 16 -10.28 -25.85 41.79
CA SER A 16 -9.33 -24.78 41.43
C SER A 16 -8.45 -25.21 40.24
N SER A 17 -8.06 -24.24 39.39
CA SER A 17 -6.83 -24.12 38.55
C SER A 17 -6.35 -25.33 37.71
N ALA A 18 -6.37 -25.25 36.37
CA ALA A 18 -5.37 -24.62 35.47
C ALA A 18 -4.04 -25.40 35.41
N SER A 19 -3.35 -25.64 34.30
CA SER A 19 -3.47 -25.29 32.87
C SER A 19 -2.25 -25.93 32.19
N ASP A 20 -2.39 -26.57 31.03
CA ASP A 20 -1.22 -26.95 30.22
C ASP A 20 -1.48 -26.62 28.74
N ALA A 21 -0.83 -25.56 28.27
CA ALA A 21 -0.84 -25.12 26.89
C ALA A 21 0.57 -24.63 26.55
N SER A 22 1.30 -25.47 25.83
CA SER A 22 2.61 -25.19 25.27
C SER A 22 2.53 -24.02 24.27
N ARG A 23 3.07 -22.87 24.67
CA ARG A 23 3.29 -21.67 23.83
C ARG A 23 4.49 -21.86 22.92
N VAL A 24 4.28 -21.76 21.60
CA VAL A 24 5.34 -21.46 20.63
C VAL A 24 5.24 -19.97 20.28
N SER A 25 6.16 -19.17 20.81
CA SER A 25 6.28 -17.74 20.51
C SER A 25 6.82 -17.52 19.10
N LYS A 26 6.12 -16.74 18.28
CA LYS A 26 6.67 -16.08 17.09
C LYS A 26 7.12 -14.69 17.50
N THR A 27 8.43 -14.47 17.53
CA THR A 27 9.06 -13.18 17.80
C THR A 27 8.90 -12.26 16.59
N TYR A 28 8.12 -11.19 16.71
CA TYR A 28 8.19 -10.05 15.80
C TYR A 28 9.29 -9.11 16.31
N GLY A 29 10.35 -8.93 15.51
CA GLY A 29 11.42 -7.98 15.79
C GLY A 29 10.92 -6.54 15.62
N SER A 30 10.92 -5.78 16.70
CA SER A 30 10.82 -4.32 16.70
C SER A 30 12.22 -3.76 16.57
N TYR A 31 12.51 -3.04 15.49
CA TYR A 31 13.71 -2.20 15.40
C TYR A 31 13.28 -0.74 15.47
N GLN A 32 13.78 -0.08 16.51
CA GLN A 32 13.60 1.33 16.82
C GLN A 32 14.36 2.18 15.81
N THR A 33 13.68 3.18 15.25
CA THR A 33 14.28 4.29 14.52
C THR A 33 14.90 5.27 15.51
N SER A 34 16.22 5.42 15.47
CA SER A 34 16.96 6.45 16.20
C SER A 34 16.94 7.76 15.40
N ASP A 35 16.11 8.71 15.83
CA ASP A 35 16.19 10.12 15.43
C ASP A 35 17.29 10.81 16.25
N ASN A 36 18.28 11.39 15.58
CA ASN A 36 19.29 12.26 16.18
C ASN A 36 18.72 13.68 16.29
N SER A 37 18.26 14.05 17.49
CA SER A 37 18.06 15.45 17.87
C SER A 37 19.33 15.99 18.54
N ILE A 38 19.94 17.01 17.92
CA ILE A 38 21.05 17.78 18.50
C ILE A 38 20.45 18.83 19.42
N ASP A 39 20.70 18.67 20.72
CA ASP A 39 20.45 19.64 21.77
C ASP A 39 21.59 20.68 21.80
N VAL A 40 21.28 21.95 21.53
CA VAL A 40 22.22 23.07 21.68
C VAL A 40 21.81 23.88 22.89
N THR A 41 22.66 23.84 23.91
CA THR A 41 22.48 24.53 25.18
C THR A 41 22.58 26.04 25.02
N ARG A 42 21.68 26.72 25.74
CA ARG A 42 21.46 28.16 25.79
C ARG A 42 22.42 28.82 26.80
N THR A 43 23.20 29.82 26.39
CA THR A 43 23.64 30.92 27.26
C THR A 43 23.57 32.24 26.50
N GLY A 44 22.75 33.15 27.00
CA GLY A 44 22.47 34.44 26.37
C GLY A 44 23.39 35.57 26.80
N SER A 45 23.35 36.66 26.03
CA SER A 45 23.18 38.04 26.51
C SER A 45 23.12 38.97 25.30
N GLY A 46 22.11 39.85 25.29
CA GLY A 46 21.91 40.87 24.26
C GLY A 46 22.42 42.26 24.66
N GLY A 47 22.33 43.20 23.70
CA GLY A 47 22.68 44.63 23.81
C GLY A 47 24.17 44.90 23.53
N ASP A 48 24.61 45.94 22.84
CA ASP A 48 23.95 47.18 22.45
C ASP A 48 24.71 47.83 21.26
N SER A 49 24.03 48.73 20.56
CA SER A 49 24.50 49.53 19.43
C SER A 49 25.48 50.65 19.83
N PHE A 50 26.40 51.11 18.94
CA PHE A 50 26.75 52.52 18.68
C PHE A 50 28.01 52.71 17.78
N ARG A 51 27.78 53.25 16.56
CA ARG A 51 28.55 54.24 15.75
C ARG A 51 30.10 54.32 15.82
N ARG A 52 30.78 54.24 14.65
CA ARG A 52 31.47 55.36 13.94
C ARG A 52 32.29 54.93 12.69
N ARG A 53 31.92 55.54 11.56
CA ARG A 53 32.69 56.15 10.43
C ARG A 53 34.15 55.73 10.12
N SER A 54 34.31 55.39 8.82
CA SER A 54 35.40 55.70 7.85
C SER A 54 36.81 55.14 8.06
N ASP A 55 37.26 54.28 7.14
CA ASP A 55 38.37 54.57 6.18
C ASP A 55 38.52 53.48 5.10
N VAL A 56 38.88 53.92 3.89
CA VAL A 56 39.17 53.17 2.64
C VAL A 56 40.64 53.48 2.31
N PRO A 57 41.53 52.55 1.84
CA PRO A 57 41.52 52.17 0.42
C PRO A 57 42.07 50.80 -0.03
N ARG A 58 41.36 50.25 -1.03
CA ARG A 58 41.86 49.81 -2.36
C ARG A 58 43.00 48.76 -2.41
N LYS A 59 42.66 47.56 -2.90
CA LYS A 59 43.43 46.96 -4.01
C LYS A 59 42.56 46.09 -4.91
N ARG A 60 42.62 46.47 -6.19
CA ARG A 60 41.98 45.92 -7.38
C ARG A 60 42.80 44.70 -7.81
N ASN A 61 42.16 43.63 -8.26
CA ASN A 61 42.68 42.79 -9.35
C ASN A 61 41.53 42.07 -10.02
N ASN A 62 41.34 42.41 -11.29
CA ASN A 62 40.52 41.66 -12.25
C ASN A 62 41.30 40.41 -12.64
N ASN A 63 40.61 39.28 -12.77
CA ASN A 63 40.87 38.34 -13.86
C ASN A 63 39.54 37.74 -14.31
N LYS A 64 39.30 37.88 -15.61
CA LYS A 64 38.22 37.28 -16.37
C LYS A 64 38.71 35.90 -16.79
N ASP A 65 38.06 34.84 -16.32
CA ASP A 65 38.14 33.54 -16.96
C ASP A 65 36.74 33.21 -17.49
N VAL A 66 36.64 33.29 -18.80
CA VAL A 66 35.51 32.79 -19.59
C VAL A 66 35.67 31.28 -19.61
N ALA A 67 34.78 30.57 -18.92
CA ALA A 67 34.59 29.15 -19.10
C ALA A 67 33.26 28.96 -19.83
N ASP A 68 33.34 28.55 -21.09
CA ASP A 68 32.23 27.98 -21.83
C ASP A 68 31.67 26.81 -21.01
N ASN A 69 30.46 26.98 -20.49
CA ASN A 69 29.68 25.83 -20.04
C ASN A 69 29.08 25.23 -21.30
N GLU A 70 29.70 24.16 -21.79
CA GLU A 70 29.05 23.27 -22.75
C GLU A 70 27.75 22.75 -22.09
N ASP A 71 26.63 23.10 -22.72
CA ASP A 71 25.32 22.50 -22.46
C ASP A 71 25.44 21.00 -22.73
N GLY A 72 25.70 20.25 -21.66
CA GLY A 72 25.58 18.79 -21.68
C GLY A 72 24.11 18.43 -21.86
N ASP A 73 23.79 17.94 -23.05
CA ASP A 73 22.55 17.25 -23.41
C ASP A 73 22.06 16.38 -22.23
N PRO A 74 20.82 16.55 -21.71
CA PRO A 74 20.34 15.74 -20.60
C PRO A 74 20.28 14.30 -21.08
N ALA A 75 21.24 13.50 -20.59
CA ALA A 75 21.41 12.09 -20.89
C ALA A 75 20.06 11.38 -21.05
N ASP A 76 19.90 10.69 -22.18
CA ASP A 76 18.81 9.78 -22.47
C ASP A 76 18.71 8.73 -21.34
N VAL A 77 17.88 9.03 -20.33
CA VAL A 77 17.68 8.14 -19.19
C VAL A 77 16.77 7.01 -19.68
N SER A 78 17.39 5.93 -20.15
CA SER A 78 16.64 4.73 -20.55
C SER A 78 15.96 4.12 -19.32
N PHE A 79 14.63 4.26 -19.23
CA PHE A 79 13.84 3.61 -18.19
C PHE A 79 13.82 2.10 -18.40
N ILE A 80 13.83 1.35 -17.30
CA ILE A 80 13.70 -0.11 -17.35
C ILE A 80 12.29 -0.49 -17.81
N VAL A 81 12.20 -1.41 -18.77
CA VAL A 81 10.93 -2.00 -19.22
C VAL A 81 10.80 -3.40 -18.64
N GLY A 82 9.68 -3.67 -17.96
CA GLY A 82 9.42 -4.98 -17.39
C GLY A 82 9.19 -6.07 -18.44
N THR A 83 9.64 -7.28 -18.15
CA THR A 83 9.53 -8.45 -19.04
C THR A 83 8.92 -9.67 -18.35
N CYS A 84 8.49 -9.56 -17.09
CA CYS A 84 7.78 -10.64 -16.38
C CYS A 84 6.41 -10.89 -17.02
N SER A 85 6.22 -12.06 -17.64
CA SER A 85 4.99 -12.42 -18.35
C SER A 85 3.86 -12.94 -17.45
N SER A 86 4.09 -13.02 -16.14
CA SER A 86 3.16 -13.57 -15.13
C SER A 86 2.90 -12.59 -13.99
N MET A 87 1.85 -12.83 -13.20
CA MET A 87 1.51 -12.00 -12.02
C MET A 87 2.59 -11.99 -10.93
N CYS A 88 3.50 -12.96 -10.94
CA CYS A 88 4.68 -13.04 -10.09
C CYS A 88 5.89 -13.59 -10.88
N PRO A 89 7.08 -12.96 -10.78
CA PRO A 89 8.31 -13.49 -11.35
C PRO A 89 8.64 -14.89 -10.80
N ASP A 90 9.05 -15.80 -11.68
CA ASP A 90 9.36 -17.20 -11.30
C ASP A 90 10.42 -17.28 -10.19
N ARG A 91 11.46 -16.43 -10.26
CA ARG A 91 12.51 -16.39 -9.24
C ARG A 91 11.94 -16.06 -7.86
N GLU A 92 11.01 -15.11 -7.79
CA GLU A 92 10.36 -14.75 -6.54
C GLU A 92 9.45 -15.89 -6.04
N ARG A 93 8.62 -16.46 -6.93
CA ARG A 93 7.72 -17.58 -6.58
C ARG A 93 8.48 -18.78 -6.01
N VAL A 94 9.54 -19.22 -6.68
CA VAL A 94 10.40 -20.34 -6.24
C VAL A 94 11.07 -20.01 -4.90
N THR A 95 11.52 -18.76 -4.72
CA THR A 95 12.10 -18.32 -3.45
C THR A 95 11.08 -18.39 -2.31
N ARG A 96 9.85 -17.92 -2.55
CA ARG A 96 8.77 -17.96 -1.55
C ARG A 96 8.28 -19.37 -1.24
N GLU A 97 8.26 -20.28 -2.22
CA GLU A 97 8.03 -21.72 -2.02
C GLU A 97 9.08 -22.33 -1.09
N ARG A 98 10.37 -22.06 -1.35
CA ARG A 98 11.49 -22.56 -0.54
C ARG A 98 11.47 -22.00 0.89
N LEU A 99 11.16 -20.71 1.05
CA LEU A 99 11.14 -20.03 2.34
C LEU A 99 9.82 -20.19 3.11
N ARG A 100 8.80 -20.84 2.51
CA ARG A 100 7.46 -20.97 3.06
C ARG A 100 6.78 -19.63 3.34
N ASP A 101 7.03 -18.64 2.48
CA ASP A 101 6.47 -17.28 2.54
C ASP A 101 5.32 -17.09 1.52
N LEU A 102 4.53 -18.15 1.30
CA LEU A 102 3.33 -18.10 0.46
C LEU A 102 2.10 -17.69 1.29
N SER A 103 1.35 -16.70 0.80
CA SER A 103 0.01 -16.39 1.30
C SER A 103 -0.89 -17.62 1.15
N VAL A 104 -1.92 -17.76 1.99
CA VAL A 104 -2.89 -18.86 1.86
C VAL A 104 -3.59 -18.85 0.49
N LEU A 105 -3.78 -17.66 -0.08
CA LEU A 105 -4.38 -17.44 -1.40
C LEU A 105 -3.46 -17.84 -2.57
N GLU A 106 -2.18 -18.08 -2.31
CA GLU A 106 -1.19 -18.44 -3.34
C GLU A 106 -0.87 -19.94 -3.32
N ARG A 107 -1.44 -20.71 -2.37
CA ARG A 107 -1.04 -22.10 -2.13
C ARG A 107 -1.82 -23.06 -3.01
N LEU A 108 -1.08 -23.85 -3.78
CA LEU A 108 -1.65 -24.90 -4.59
C LEU A 108 -2.20 -26.01 -3.67
N TYR A 109 -3.52 -26.20 -3.68
CA TYR A 109 -4.24 -27.14 -2.79
C TYR A 109 -3.92 -26.93 -1.30
N GLY A 110 -3.70 -25.67 -0.88
CA GLY A 110 -3.38 -25.32 0.50
C GLY A 110 -1.94 -25.68 0.95
N ASN A 111 -1.10 -26.23 0.06
CA ASN A 111 0.26 -26.61 0.38
C ASN A 111 1.17 -25.38 0.60
N PRO A 112 1.79 -25.19 1.78
CA PRO A 112 2.62 -24.03 2.08
C PRO A 112 3.95 -23.96 1.33
N THR A 113 4.34 -25.01 0.60
CA THR A 113 5.59 -25.09 -0.18
C THR A 113 5.36 -25.17 -1.68
N LYS A 114 4.11 -25.07 -2.15
CA LYS A 114 3.79 -25.15 -3.58
C LYS A 114 2.83 -24.05 -3.99
N SER A 115 3.15 -23.39 -5.08
CA SER A 115 2.29 -22.42 -5.75
C SER A 115 2.17 -22.76 -7.23
N SER A 116 1.44 -21.95 -7.98
CA SER A 116 1.36 -22.00 -9.44
C SER A 116 1.50 -20.60 -10.00
N THR A 117 1.80 -20.49 -11.29
CA THR A 117 1.87 -19.20 -12.01
C THR A 117 0.57 -18.41 -11.93
N ASP A 118 -0.55 -19.11 -11.85
CA ASP A 118 -1.90 -18.53 -11.89
C ASP A 118 -2.37 -18.06 -10.50
N LEU A 119 -1.71 -18.50 -9.43
CA LEU A 119 -2.05 -18.11 -8.05
C LEU A 119 -1.05 -17.09 -7.47
N ALA A 120 0.24 -17.21 -7.82
CA ALA A 120 1.29 -16.38 -7.25
C ALA A 120 1.20 -14.94 -7.76
N VAL A 121 1.19 -13.97 -6.84
CA VAL A 121 1.23 -12.54 -7.18
C VAL A 121 2.45 -11.91 -6.52
N LYS A 122 3.18 -11.06 -7.25
CA LYS A 122 4.42 -10.41 -6.80
C LYS A 122 4.20 -9.66 -5.47
N LYS A 123 4.98 -10.00 -4.43
CA LYS A 123 4.92 -9.33 -3.12
C LYS A 123 5.52 -7.91 -3.20
N PHE A 124 5.04 -6.98 -2.39
CA PHE A 124 5.67 -5.65 -2.31
C PHE A 124 7.04 -5.75 -1.63
N CYS A 125 8.07 -5.14 -2.22
CA CYS A 125 9.40 -5.12 -1.65
C CYS A 125 9.74 -3.74 -1.06
N ARG A 126 9.93 -3.67 0.26
CA ARG A 126 10.23 -2.41 0.98
C ARG A 126 11.59 -1.82 0.61
N THR A 127 12.57 -2.69 0.40
CA THR A 127 13.96 -2.34 0.15
C THR A 127 14.32 -2.80 -1.25
N LEU A 128 13.97 -2.00 -2.25
CA LEU A 128 14.43 -2.18 -3.62
C LEU A 128 15.56 -1.20 -3.89
N SER A 129 16.71 -1.74 -4.26
CA SER A 129 17.80 -0.99 -4.87
C SER A 129 17.64 -1.04 -6.38
N ALA A 130 17.71 0.11 -7.06
CA ALA A 130 17.61 0.15 -8.52
C ALA A 130 18.68 -0.70 -9.21
N ALA A 131 19.85 -0.90 -8.57
CA ALA A 131 20.95 -1.70 -9.11
C ALA A 131 20.66 -3.22 -9.13
N ASP A 132 19.75 -3.70 -8.26
CA ASP A 132 19.47 -5.13 -8.10
C ASP A 132 18.23 -5.60 -8.87
N VAL A 133 17.46 -4.66 -9.45
CA VAL A 133 16.22 -4.97 -10.16
C VAL A 133 16.51 -5.30 -11.61
N GLN A 134 16.13 -6.51 -12.03
CA GLN A 134 16.22 -6.93 -13.43
C GLN A 134 14.88 -6.73 -14.14
N ALA A 135 14.91 -6.60 -15.46
CA ALA A 135 13.70 -6.46 -16.26
C ALA A 135 12.74 -7.65 -16.05
N SER A 136 13.27 -8.85 -15.84
CA SER A 136 12.49 -10.07 -15.57
C SER A 136 11.75 -10.03 -14.23
N ASP A 137 12.12 -9.12 -13.34
CA ASP A 137 11.51 -8.98 -12.01
C ASP A 137 10.33 -8.01 -12.02
N ILE A 138 10.13 -7.27 -13.10
CA ILE A 138 9.11 -6.23 -13.24
C ILE A 138 8.05 -6.69 -14.24
N ARG A 139 6.78 -6.53 -13.88
CA ARG A 139 5.65 -6.82 -14.77
C ARG A 139 5.40 -5.64 -15.72
N PRO A 140 5.26 -5.87 -17.04
CA PRO A 140 4.85 -4.83 -17.97
C PRO A 140 3.37 -4.46 -17.77
N LEU A 141 2.96 -3.31 -18.30
CA LEU A 141 1.63 -2.74 -18.12
C LEU A 141 0.46 -3.73 -18.37
N PRO A 142 0.43 -4.53 -19.46
CA PRO A 142 -0.67 -5.48 -19.68
C PRO A 142 -0.81 -6.52 -18.57
N VAL A 143 0.32 -6.98 -18.02
CA VAL A 143 0.34 -7.96 -16.92
C VAL A 143 -0.08 -7.30 -15.61
N LEU A 144 0.23 -6.02 -15.40
CA LEU A 144 -0.23 -5.26 -14.23
C LEU A 144 -1.75 -5.08 -14.21
N GLU A 145 -2.37 -4.79 -15.36
CA GLU A 145 -3.83 -4.73 -15.52
C GLU A 145 -4.49 -6.08 -15.25
N GLU A 146 -3.93 -7.16 -15.80
CA GLU A 146 -4.43 -8.50 -15.53
C GLU A 146 -4.30 -8.89 -14.07
N THR A 147 -3.16 -8.55 -13.45
CA THR A 147 -2.94 -8.81 -12.04
C THR A 147 -3.95 -8.05 -11.18
N LEU A 148 -4.18 -6.76 -11.46
CA LEU A 148 -5.13 -5.96 -10.68
C LEU A 148 -6.55 -6.53 -10.80
N ARG A 149 -6.98 -6.87 -12.01
CA ARG A 149 -8.27 -7.50 -12.25
C ARG A 149 -8.42 -8.81 -11.46
N TYR A 150 -7.42 -9.69 -11.50
CA TYR A 150 -7.41 -10.92 -10.70
C TYR A 150 -7.56 -10.63 -9.20
N LEU A 151 -6.78 -9.67 -8.68
CA LEU A 151 -6.85 -9.28 -7.26
C LEU A 151 -8.23 -8.76 -6.87
N LEU A 152 -8.87 -7.93 -7.71
CA LEU A 152 -10.19 -7.39 -7.43
C LEU A 152 -11.28 -8.47 -7.43
N CYS A 153 -11.17 -9.50 -8.30
CA CYS A 153 -12.08 -10.64 -8.27
C CYS A 153 -12.02 -11.42 -6.93
N LEU A 154 -10.89 -11.37 -6.20
CA LEU A 154 -10.79 -12.01 -4.89
C LEU A 154 -11.61 -11.29 -3.81
N LEU A 155 -11.99 -10.02 -4.00
CA LEU A 155 -12.75 -9.27 -3.00
C LEU A 155 -14.11 -9.89 -2.71
N ASP A 156 -14.73 -10.51 -3.70
CA ASP A 156 -16.07 -11.10 -3.55
C ASP A 156 -16.02 -12.59 -3.19
N SER A 157 -14.82 -13.15 -3.03
CA SER A 157 -14.65 -14.53 -2.56
C SER A 157 -15.03 -14.64 -1.08
N SER A 158 -15.84 -15.65 -0.76
CA SER A 158 -16.22 -16.02 0.61
C SER A 158 -15.36 -17.15 1.18
N GLU A 159 -14.34 -17.61 0.46
CA GLU A 159 -13.48 -18.73 0.86
C GLU A 159 -12.62 -18.41 2.09
N HIS A 160 -12.29 -17.13 2.30
CA HIS A 160 -11.45 -16.66 3.39
C HIS A 160 -12.05 -15.44 4.08
N PRO A 161 -11.73 -15.22 5.38
CA PRO A 161 -12.10 -13.99 6.07
C PRO A 161 -11.58 -12.76 5.32
N PHE A 162 -12.38 -11.69 5.32
CA PHE A 162 -12.06 -10.48 4.57
C PHE A 162 -10.70 -9.88 4.96
N GLU A 163 -10.28 -10.01 6.21
CA GLU A 163 -8.99 -9.55 6.72
C GLU A 163 -7.82 -10.21 5.98
N VAL A 164 -7.94 -11.51 5.69
CA VAL A 164 -6.93 -12.28 4.97
C VAL A 164 -6.86 -11.86 3.50
N VAL A 165 -8.02 -11.66 2.88
CA VAL A 165 -8.14 -11.18 1.50
C VAL A 165 -7.61 -9.75 1.38
N HIS A 166 -8.00 -8.88 2.31
CA HIS A 166 -7.52 -7.50 2.42
C HIS A 166 -6.01 -7.45 2.51
N ASP A 167 -5.39 -8.16 3.46
CA ASP A 167 -3.94 -8.09 3.67
C ASP A 167 -3.15 -8.54 2.44
N PHE A 168 -3.69 -9.53 1.72
CA PHE A 168 -3.12 -9.97 0.46
C PHE A 168 -3.23 -8.89 -0.61
N ILE A 169 -4.43 -8.42 -0.93
CA ILE A 169 -4.63 -7.41 -1.99
C ILE A 169 -3.90 -6.11 -1.65
N PHE A 170 -3.96 -5.67 -0.39
CA PHE A 170 -3.26 -4.49 0.12
C PHE A 170 -1.76 -4.54 -0.14
N ASP A 171 -1.11 -5.69 0.07
CA ASP A 171 0.31 -5.84 -0.24
C ASP A 171 0.55 -5.87 -1.76
N ARG A 172 -0.27 -6.61 -2.50
CA ARG A 172 -0.06 -6.82 -3.94
C ARG A 172 -0.35 -5.58 -4.79
N THR A 173 -1.30 -4.73 -4.40
CA THR A 173 -1.54 -3.44 -5.07
C THR A 173 -0.39 -2.46 -4.85
N ARG A 174 0.29 -2.50 -3.70
CA ARG A 174 1.54 -1.75 -3.49
C ARG A 174 2.66 -2.23 -4.41
N SER A 175 2.74 -3.54 -4.65
CA SER A 175 3.69 -4.12 -5.62
C SER A 175 3.38 -3.67 -7.04
N ILE A 176 2.10 -3.61 -7.43
CA ILE A 176 1.68 -3.07 -8.75
C ILE A 176 2.13 -1.62 -8.90
N ARG A 177 1.82 -0.76 -7.92
CA ARG A 177 2.25 0.65 -7.94
C ARG A 177 3.76 0.80 -8.00
N GLN A 178 4.49 -0.07 -7.28
CA GLN A 178 5.95 -0.10 -7.31
C GLN A 178 6.49 -0.42 -8.71
N ASP A 179 5.92 -1.41 -9.41
CA ASP A 179 6.31 -1.73 -10.79
C ASP A 179 5.99 -0.59 -11.77
N LEU A 180 4.87 0.12 -11.59
CA LEU A 180 4.51 1.30 -12.38
C LEU A 180 5.53 2.43 -12.18
N SER A 181 5.90 2.71 -10.93
CA SER A 181 6.89 3.74 -10.60
C SER A 181 8.28 3.43 -11.12
N ILE A 182 8.73 2.17 -11.02
CA ILE A 182 10.06 1.77 -11.51
C ILE A 182 10.17 1.92 -13.03
N GLN A 183 9.09 1.63 -13.76
CA GLN A 183 9.03 1.79 -15.22
C GLN A 183 8.69 3.23 -15.66
N ASN A 184 8.50 4.15 -14.71
CA ASN A 184 8.07 5.53 -14.94
C ASN A 184 6.84 5.65 -15.87
N LEU A 185 5.85 4.78 -15.66
CA LEU A 185 4.62 4.77 -16.45
C LEU A 185 3.57 5.73 -15.87
N ALA A 186 2.92 6.50 -16.72
CA ALA A 186 1.93 7.50 -16.31
C ALA A 186 0.85 7.78 -17.39
N ASP A 187 0.54 6.82 -18.26
CA ASP A 187 -0.48 6.99 -19.30
C ASP A 187 -1.93 6.84 -18.78
N GLU A 188 -2.91 6.97 -19.68
CA GLU A 188 -4.35 6.82 -19.36
C GLU A 188 -4.71 5.45 -18.77
N ARG A 189 -4.02 4.39 -19.18
CA ARG A 189 -4.23 3.04 -18.63
C ARG A 189 -3.70 2.96 -17.20
N VAL A 190 -2.58 3.62 -16.91
CA VAL A 190 -2.07 3.78 -15.56
C VAL A 190 -3.04 4.55 -14.67
N ILE A 191 -3.66 5.62 -15.18
CA ILE A 191 -4.71 6.34 -14.46
C ILE A 191 -5.81 5.37 -14.01
N HIS A 192 -6.35 4.57 -14.93
CA HIS A 192 -7.37 3.57 -14.60
C HIS A 192 -6.92 2.57 -13.54
N LEU A 193 -5.67 2.08 -13.59
CA LEU A 193 -5.12 1.21 -12.53
C LEU A 193 -5.14 1.88 -11.16
N TYR A 194 -4.72 3.15 -11.08
CA TYR A 194 -4.71 3.90 -9.83
C TYR A 194 -6.13 4.15 -9.30
N GLU A 195 -7.08 4.49 -10.18
CA GLU A 195 -8.50 4.65 -9.83
C GLU A 195 -9.06 3.38 -9.17
N GLU A 196 -8.81 2.22 -9.76
CA GLU A 196 -9.24 0.92 -9.24
C GLU A 196 -8.59 0.56 -7.90
N ILE A 197 -7.29 0.86 -7.71
CA ILE A 197 -6.61 0.67 -6.42
C ILE A 197 -7.18 1.60 -5.34
N VAL A 198 -7.53 2.85 -5.70
CA VAL A 198 -8.22 3.76 -4.77
C VAL A 198 -9.58 3.19 -4.37
N LYS A 199 -10.39 2.71 -5.34
CA LYS A 199 -11.69 2.07 -5.05
C LYS A 199 -11.52 0.87 -4.11
N PHE A 200 -10.52 0.01 -4.33
CA PHE A 200 -10.19 -1.09 -3.41
C PHE A 200 -9.98 -0.60 -1.97
N HIS A 201 -9.15 0.43 -1.77
CA HIS A 201 -8.87 0.95 -0.43
C HIS A 201 -10.11 1.54 0.23
N VAL A 202 -10.98 2.19 -0.53
CA VAL A 202 -12.23 2.76 -0.04
C VAL A 202 -13.24 1.66 0.35
N ILE A 203 -13.41 0.63 -0.49
CA ILE A 203 -14.23 -0.55 -0.18
C ILE A 203 -13.70 -1.28 1.05
N SER A 204 -12.39 -1.48 1.11
CA SER A 204 -11.72 -2.14 2.23
C SER A 204 -11.94 -1.41 3.54
N ARG A 205 -11.88 -0.07 3.53
CA ARG A 205 -12.17 0.75 4.69
C ARG A 205 -13.56 0.46 5.27
N GLN A 206 -14.57 0.36 4.40
CA GLN A 206 -15.95 0.10 4.79
C GLN A 206 -16.11 -1.32 5.33
N ARG A 207 -15.60 -2.33 4.61
CA ARG A 207 -15.71 -3.73 5.03
C ARG A 207 -14.96 -4.01 6.34
N LEU A 208 -13.79 -3.40 6.56
CA LEU A 208 -13.05 -3.51 7.82
C LEU A 208 -13.80 -2.91 9.02
N GLN A 209 -14.75 -1.99 8.84
CA GLN A 209 -15.56 -1.46 9.97
C GLN A 209 -16.49 -2.53 10.55
N SER A 210 -16.89 -3.51 9.74
CA SER A 210 -17.73 -4.63 10.18
C SER A 210 -16.93 -5.77 10.82
N CYS A 211 -15.60 -5.73 10.72
CA CYS A 211 -14.70 -6.72 11.31
C CYS A 211 -14.44 -6.42 12.79
N SER A 212 -14.30 -7.47 13.61
CA SER A 212 -14.01 -7.37 15.04
C SER A 212 -12.65 -7.99 15.36
N GLY A 213 -11.72 -7.21 15.92
CA GLY A 213 -10.40 -7.74 16.33
C GLY A 213 -9.38 -6.65 16.65
N THR A 214 -8.40 -6.97 17.50
CA THR A 214 -7.35 -6.03 17.94
C THR A 214 -6.47 -5.53 16.79
N SER A 215 -6.29 -6.33 15.73
CA SER A 215 -5.52 -5.95 14.53
C SER A 215 -6.28 -5.05 13.55
N ILE A 216 -7.61 -4.92 13.68
CA ILE A 216 -8.41 -4.15 12.71
C ILE A 216 -8.05 -2.67 12.73
N SER A 217 -7.73 -2.11 13.91
CA SER A 217 -7.33 -0.70 14.02
C SER A 217 -6.05 -0.39 13.24
N SER A 218 -5.04 -1.27 13.33
CA SER A 218 -3.80 -1.09 12.56
C SER A 218 -4.01 -1.30 11.07
N MET A 219 -4.83 -2.28 10.66
CA MET A 219 -5.23 -2.47 9.26
C MET A 219 -5.94 -1.24 8.71
N HIS A 220 -6.86 -0.64 9.48
CA HIS A 220 -7.57 0.58 9.09
C HIS A 220 -6.60 1.74 8.89
N HIS A 221 -5.67 1.93 9.83
CA HIS A 221 -4.67 2.99 9.77
C HIS A 221 -3.76 2.84 8.54
N LEU A 222 -3.21 1.65 8.31
CA LEU A 222 -2.35 1.36 7.17
C LEU A 222 -3.10 1.47 5.84
N ASN A 223 -4.36 1.03 5.79
CA ASN A 223 -5.23 1.19 4.62
C ASN A 223 -5.43 2.66 4.29
N MET A 224 -5.71 3.50 5.29
CA MET A 224 -5.85 4.95 5.09
C MET A 224 -4.55 5.62 4.63
N GLU A 225 -3.40 5.19 5.16
CA GLU A 225 -2.08 5.70 4.72
C GLU A 225 -1.82 5.36 3.24
N GLN A 226 -2.11 4.12 2.81
CA GLN A 226 -1.93 3.75 1.41
C GLN A 226 -2.98 4.37 0.49
N LEU A 227 -4.22 4.57 0.96
CA LEU A 227 -5.23 5.33 0.23
C LEU A 227 -4.73 6.75 -0.07
N ALA A 228 -4.21 7.45 0.95
CA ALA A 228 -3.65 8.79 0.79
C ALA A 228 -2.52 8.79 -0.24
N LYS A 229 -1.54 7.89 -0.10
CA LYS A 229 -0.42 7.77 -1.04
C LYS A 229 -0.86 7.47 -2.47
N THR A 230 -1.88 6.62 -2.64
CA THR A 230 -2.40 6.24 -3.96
C THR A 230 -3.13 7.42 -4.60
N LEU A 231 -3.97 8.13 -3.84
CA LEU A 231 -4.66 9.33 -4.30
C LEU A 231 -3.70 10.46 -4.66
N THR A 232 -2.65 10.69 -3.87
CA THR A 232 -1.61 11.67 -4.22
C THR A 232 -0.93 11.32 -5.53
N SER A 233 -0.56 10.05 -5.75
CA SER A 233 0.00 9.61 -7.03
C SER A 233 -0.98 9.84 -8.18
N LEU A 234 -2.24 9.47 -8.02
CA LEU A 234 -3.29 9.66 -9.03
C LEU A 234 -3.49 11.15 -9.37
N TYR A 235 -3.52 12.02 -8.35
CA TYR A 235 -3.61 13.47 -8.52
C TYR A 235 -2.45 14.00 -9.38
N ASN A 236 -1.23 13.58 -9.09
CA ASN A 236 -0.04 13.99 -9.84
C ASN A 236 -0.07 13.48 -11.29
N ILE A 237 -0.58 12.26 -11.52
CA ILE A 237 -0.70 11.69 -12.86
C ILE A 237 -1.76 12.46 -13.68
N TYR A 238 -2.89 12.83 -13.09
CA TYR A 238 -3.87 13.70 -13.77
C TYR A 238 -3.26 15.04 -14.17
N ASP A 239 -2.50 15.68 -13.27
CA ASP A 239 -1.83 16.96 -13.55
C ASP A 239 -0.79 16.81 -14.67
N ALA A 240 0.03 15.75 -14.63
CA ALA A 240 1.05 15.48 -15.63
C ALA A 240 0.46 15.20 -17.03
N ASN A 241 -0.76 14.65 -17.10
CA ASN A 241 -1.45 14.34 -18.35
C ASN A 241 -2.55 15.34 -18.70
N ARG A 242 -2.58 16.51 -18.05
CA ARG A 242 -3.63 17.51 -18.28
C ARG A 242 -3.53 18.06 -19.70
N LYS A 243 -4.61 17.94 -20.46
CA LYS A 243 -4.77 18.54 -21.80
C LYS A 243 -5.83 19.66 -21.72
N PRO A 244 -5.69 20.76 -22.49
CA PRO A 244 -6.63 21.88 -22.43
C PRO A 244 -8.08 21.49 -22.72
N ASP A 245 -8.27 20.56 -23.68
CA ASP A 245 -9.59 20.20 -24.22
C ASP A 245 -10.06 18.80 -23.80
N TYR A 246 -9.42 18.20 -22.79
CA TYR A 246 -9.76 16.86 -22.34
C TYR A 246 -9.65 16.74 -20.82
N ILE A 247 -10.71 16.23 -20.21
CA ILE A 247 -10.83 15.95 -18.78
C ILE A 247 -11.19 14.48 -18.67
N TYR A 248 -10.49 13.73 -17.81
CA TYR A 248 -10.83 12.33 -17.58
C TYR A 248 -12.18 12.23 -16.88
N GLU A 249 -13.02 11.30 -17.31
CA GLU A 249 -14.40 11.13 -16.82
C GLU A 249 -14.49 11.07 -15.29
N ASN A 250 -13.56 10.35 -14.65
CA ASN A 250 -13.55 10.15 -13.20
C ASN A 250 -12.69 11.18 -12.43
N GLU A 251 -12.00 12.10 -13.10
CA GLU A 251 -11.03 13.02 -12.46
C GLU A 251 -11.67 13.83 -11.34
N ALA A 252 -12.89 14.34 -11.56
CA ALA A 252 -13.62 15.14 -10.59
C ALA A 252 -13.93 14.34 -9.31
N GLU A 253 -14.29 13.07 -9.44
CA GLU A 253 -14.58 12.17 -8.31
C GLU A 253 -13.34 11.97 -7.46
N PHE A 254 -12.23 11.56 -8.07
CA PHE A 254 -10.99 11.26 -7.35
C PHE A 254 -10.32 12.50 -6.76
N ARG A 255 -10.38 13.66 -7.44
CA ARG A 255 -9.94 14.93 -6.85
C ARG A 255 -10.80 15.36 -5.67
N SER A 256 -12.11 15.14 -5.73
CA SER A 256 -13.00 15.40 -4.59
C SER A 256 -12.63 14.50 -3.41
N LEU A 257 -12.39 13.21 -3.64
CA LEU A 257 -11.94 12.29 -2.61
C LEU A 257 -10.58 12.70 -2.01
N TYR A 258 -9.63 13.13 -2.84
CA TYR A 258 -8.35 13.67 -2.39
C TYR A 258 -8.55 14.86 -1.44
N VAL A 259 -9.38 15.84 -1.81
CA VAL A 259 -9.69 17.00 -0.97
C VAL A 259 -10.33 16.57 0.35
N LEU A 260 -11.34 15.70 0.31
CA LEU A 260 -12.03 15.19 1.51
C LEU A 260 -11.07 14.51 2.49
N LEU A 261 -10.09 13.75 1.98
CA LEU A 261 -9.10 13.07 2.79
C LEU A 261 -8.17 14.04 3.54
N HIS A 262 -7.84 15.18 2.92
CA HIS A 262 -6.91 16.16 3.49
C HIS A 262 -7.58 17.27 4.31
N LEU A 263 -8.88 17.53 4.10
CA LEU A 263 -9.63 18.53 4.86
C LEU A 263 -9.88 18.13 6.32
N ASN A 264 -9.77 16.84 6.66
CA ASN A 264 -10.20 16.36 7.97
C ASN A 264 -9.19 15.41 8.64
N PRO A 265 -8.01 15.90 9.04
CA PRO A 265 -7.00 15.08 9.71
C PRO A 265 -7.49 14.46 11.03
N SER A 266 -8.53 15.04 11.65
CA SER A 266 -9.04 14.64 12.97
C SER A 266 -10.40 13.91 12.95
N SER A 267 -11.13 13.91 11.82
CA SER A 267 -12.46 13.27 11.74
C SER A 267 -12.71 12.49 10.46
N GLY A 268 -11.70 11.73 10.01
CA GLY A 268 -11.81 10.84 8.85
C GLY A 268 -12.94 9.81 8.90
N VAL A 269 -13.77 9.75 9.94
CA VAL A 269 -14.71 8.67 10.23
C VAL A 269 -16.03 8.75 9.45
N MET A 270 -16.50 9.94 9.03
CA MET A 270 -17.91 10.10 8.62
C MET A 270 -18.18 10.42 7.14
N VAL A 271 -17.29 11.16 6.45
CA VAL A 271 -17.67 11.76 5.16
C VAL A 271 -17.54 10.78 3.98
N VAL A 272 -16.58 9.85 4.03
CA VAL A 272 -16.36 8.87 2.95
C VAL A 272 -17.55 7.91 2.81
N SER A 273 -18.24 7.58 3.92
CA SER A 273 -19.41 6.68 3.89
C SER A 273 -20.62 7.26 3.13
N PHE A 274 -20.75 8.60 3.05
CA PHE A 274 -21.91 9.23 2.42
C PHE A 274 -21.78 9.36 0.89
N PHE A 275 -20.55 9.45 0.37
CA PHE A 275 -20.28 9.52 -1.08
C PHE A 275 -20.25 8.13 -1.77
N LEU A 276 -20.26 7.04 -0.99
CA LEU A 276 -20.12 5.67 -1.50
C LEU A 276 -21.43 4.95 -1.87
N PHE A 277 -22.59 5.55 -1.56
CA PHE A 277 -23.88 4.93 -1.85
C PHE A 277 -24.15 4.61 -3.34
N PRO A 278 -23.63 5.36 -4.34
CA PRO A 278 -23.76 4.97 -5.75
C PRO A 278 -22.66 3.99 -6.24
N LEU A 279 -21.52 3.87 -5.53
CA LEU A 279 -20.41 3.01 -5.94
C LEU A 279 -20.69 1.51 -5.73
N SER A 280 -21.58 1.17 -4.80
CA SER A 280 -22.00 -0.23 -4.57
C SER A 280 -22.96 -0.75 -5.65
N PHE A 281 -23.74 0.10 -6.32
CA PHE A 281 -24.75 -0.35 -7.28
C PHE A 281 -24.21 -0.53 -8.71
N SER A 282 -23.25 0.29 -9.17
CA SER A 282 -22.67 0.12 -10.51
C SER A 282 -21.69 -1.06 -10.61
N PHE A 283 -20.91 -1.33 -9.56
CA PHE A 283 -19.90 -2.40 -9.58
C PHE A 283 -20.52 -3.81 -9.56
N ILE A 284 -21.64 -3.98 -8.82
CA ILE A 284 -22.36 -5.26 -8.75
C ILE A 284 -23.12 -5.54 -10.06
N CYS A 285 -23.64 -4.51 -10.73
CA CYS A 285 -24.43 -4.68 -11.96
C CYS A 285 -23.58 -4.90 -13.23
N TYR A 286 -22.40 -4.28 -13.35
CA TYR A 286 -21.54 -4.48 -14.53
C TYR A 286 -20.89 -5.87 -14.58
N HIS A 287 -20.64 -6.49 -13.43
CA HIS A 287 -20.00 -7.81 -13.39
C HIS A 287 -20.96 -8.99 -13.59
N LEU A 288 -22.25 -8.84 -13.23
CA LEU A 288 -23.28 -9.86 -13.54
C LEU A 288 -23.71 -9.85 -15.02
N THR A 289 -23.66 -8.70 -15.69
CA THR A 289 -24.07 -8.58 -17.11
C THR A 289 -23.05 -9.20 -18.06
N VAL A 290 -21.75 -9.15 -17.75
CA VAL A 290 -20.71 -9.78 -18.59
C VAL A 290 -20.65 -11.30 -18.43
N LEU A 291 -20.94 -11.83 -17.22
CA LEU A 291 -21.05 -13.28 -16.99
C LEU A 291 -22.36 -13.90 -17.51
N SER A 292 -23.32 -13.08 -17.94
CA SER A 292 -24.57 -13.55 -18.59
C SER A 292 -24.47 -13.56 -20.12
N LEU A 293 -23.31 -13.21 -20.68
CA LEU A 293 -23.08 -13.08 -22.13
C LEU A 293 -21.96 -13.99 -22.68
N ILE A 294 -21.53 -15.00 -21.91
CA ILE A 294 -20.69 -16.12 -22.33
C ILE A 294 -21.41 -17.41 -21.94
#